data_AF-A0A6I9NJH2-F1
#
_entry.id   AF-A0A6I9NJH2-F1
#
_cell.length_a   1.000
_cell.length_b   1.000
_cell.length_c   1.000
_cell.angle_alpha   90.00
_cell.angle_beta   90.00
_cell.angle_gamma   90.00
#
_symmetry.space_group_name_H-M   'P 1'
#
loop_
_entity.id
_entity.type
_entity.pdbx_description
1 polymer ?
#
loop_
_entity_poly.entity_id
_entity_poly.type
_entity_poly.pdbx_seq_one_letter_code
_entity_poly.pdbx_strand_id
1 'polypeptide(L)'
;MASQRPASGIGRPLSRSGTAVPGAGRLPTAARPPPTAIRVTTGMVPGTSGHPGMRGGIPLATPGVLSAQIKVTDRPVTQQGLSGMKTGMKGPQRQILDKSYYLGLLRSKINELTTETSKLHKEIDNYNQENSVYLSYEKKAEGLAGEIKDLQGQLADYNMLVDKLNTNTEMEEMINDYNILKAHNDSEAESIDSIFTERREREEAIRAIEEEIRGERRVAEEVVQAMPAGKQERYFTMTTANEELLQELTVLQEELDLLITRKEDYDAELSHSHIKQEVVRLHETLLALQGKREAMEAEHKSSPQDERETLLKQVKEDNQEIASMDRQLTEIRERMEQITEQIRQLEQDSEEAQGNTVWQSTLFISLSKCRTLPQKFHVLLKKRCYTL
;
A
#
# COMPACT_ATOMS: atom_id res chain seq x y z
N MET A 1 15.94 3.23 -31.56
CA MET A 1 16.69 2.97 -30.31
C MET A 1 16.04 3.78 -29.19
N ALA A 2 16.05 3.20 -27.98
CA ALA A 2 15.01 3.28 -26.96
C ALA A 2 14.73 4.67 -26.33
N SER A 3 13.43 4.94 -26.10
CA SER A 3 12.92 5.84 -25.07
C SER A 3 13.11 5.21 -23.68
N GLN A 4 13.55 6.01 -22.71
CA GLN A 4 13.37 5.70 -21.30
C GLN A 4 12.83 6.95 -20.59
N ARG A 5 11.58 6.86 -20.15
CA ARG A 5 10.97 7.70 -19.11
C ARG A 5 11.30 7.09 -17.75
N PRO A 6 11.50 7.87 -16.68
CA PRO A 6 11.52 7.35 -15.32
C PRO A 6 10.09 6.97 -14.89
N ALA A 7 9.98 5.86 -14.15
CA ALA A 7 8.74 5.41 -13.55
C ALA A 7 8.52 6.10 -12.19
N SER A 8 7.42 6.83 -12.06
CA SER A 8 6.80 7.17 -10.78
C SER A 8 5.98 5.97 -10.30
N GLY A 9 6.35 5.38 -9.17
CA GLY A 9 5.66 4.20 -8.62
C GLY A 9 6.01 3.97 -7.16
N ILE A 10 5.65 4.93 -6.31
CA ILE A 10 5.63 4.76 -4.86
C ILE A 10 4.47 3.81 -4.54
N GLY A 11 4.80 2.53 -4.36
CA GLY A 11 3.90 1.50 -3.88
C GLY A 11 3.70 1.65 -2.37
N ARG A 12 2.43 1.79 -1.98
CA ARG A 12 1.92 1.92 -0.61
C ARG A 12 2.45 0.85 0.35
N PRO A 13 2.71 1.19 1.64
CA PRO A 13 2.78 0.18 2.69
C PRO A 13 1.40 -0.40 2.99
N LEU A 14 1.36 -1.72 3.24
CA LEU A 14 0.19 -2.47 3.67
C LEU A 14 -0.11 -2.17 5.14
N SER A 15 -1.26 -1.57 5.43
CA SER A 15 -1.84 -1.61 6.78
C SER A 15 -2.57 -2.94 6.97
N ARG A 16 -1.98 -3.85 7.74
CA ARG A 16 -2.68 -5.01 8.30
C ARG A 16 -2.15 -5.33 9.69
N SER A 17 -2.74 -4.67 10.68
CA SER A 17 -2.74 -5.13 12.07
C SER A 17 -4.17 -5.09 12.57
N GLY A 18 -4.80 -6.25 12.61
CA GLY A 18 -5.91 -6.53 13.49
C GLY A 18 -5.40 -7.55 14.49
N THR A 19 -5.14 -7.12 15.73
CA THR A 19 -4.88 -8.04 16.83
C THR A 19 -5.57 -7.55 18.07
N ALA A 20 -6.34 -8.48 18.62
CA ALA A 20 -7.25 -8.33 19.73
C ALA A 20 -6.53 -8.10 21.07
N VAL A 21 -7.24 -7.40 21.93
CA VAL A 21 -6.97 -7.20 23.36
C VAL A 21 -7.03 -8.55 24.12
N PRO A 22 -6.09 -8.84 25.04
CA PRO A 22 -6.22 -9.97 25.96
C PRO A 22 -6.51 -9.49 27.40
N GLY A 23 -7.53 -10.07 28.04
CA GLY A 23 -7.54 -10.21 29.50
C GLY A 23 -8.90 -10.22 30.19
N ALA A 24 -9.45 -11.41 30.45
CA ALA A 24 -10.06 -11.77 31.73
C ALA A 24 -10.36 -13.29 31.80
N GLY A 25 -10.00 -13.91 32.93
CA GLY A 25 -10.72 -15.09 33.44
C GLY A 25 -10.12 -16.46 33.14
N ARG A 26 -9.86 -17.21 34.21
CA ARG A 26 -9.12 -18.48 34.32
C ARG A 26 -10.09 -19.62 34.61
N LEU A 27 -9.81 -20.86 34.17
CA LEU A 27 -9.67 -22.09 35.01
C LEU A 27 -9.47 -23.37 34.14
N PRO A 28 -8.82 -24.43 34.69
CA PRO A 28 -8.13 -25.46 33.93
C PRO A 28 -8.94 -26.76 33.81
N THR A 29 -8.83 -27.45 32.68
CA THR A 29 -9.13 -28.90 32.63
C THR A 29 -8.23 -29.57 31.61
N ALA A 30 -7.51 -30.58 32.09
CA ALA A 30 -6.67 -31.47 31.32
C ALA A 30 -7.51 -32.32 30.36
N ALA A 31 -7.08 -32.44 29.10
CA ALA A 31 -7.04 -33.68 28.32
C ALA A 31 -6.85 -33.31 26.84
N ARG A 32 -5.62 -33.49 26.37
CA ARG A 32 -5.25 -33.42 24.95
C ARG A 32 -5.75 -34.71 24.26
N PRO A 33 -6.61 -34.67 23.23
CA PRO A 33 -6.85 -35.84 22.40
C PRO A 33 -5.71 -36.02 21.38
N PRO A 34 -5.44 -37.26 20.93
CA PRO A 34 -4.26 -37.59 20.14
C PRO A 34 -4.45 -37.24 18.65
N PRO A 35 -3.36 -36.97 17.90
CA PRO A 35 -3.44 -36.87 16.45
C PRO A 35 -3.50 -38.27 15.84
N THR A 36 -4.67 -38.67 15.35
CA THR A 36 -4.81 -39.81 14.42
C THR A 36 -4.55 -39.32 12.99
N ALA A 37 -3.30 -39.42 12.55
CA ALA A 37 -2.95 -39.30 11.13
C ALA A 37 -2.43 -40.65 10.64
N ILE A 38 -3.35 -41.49 10.17
CA ILE A 38 -3.04 -42.65 9.33
C ILE A 38 -2.66 -42.12 7.95
N ARG A 39 -1.37 -42.12 7.63
CA ARG A 39 -0.87 -41.96 6.26
C ARG A 39 -0.93 -43.33 5.58
N VAL A 40 -1.94 -43.53 4.73
CA VAL A 40 -1.86 -44.52 3.66
C VAL A 40 -1.54 -43.78 2.36
N THR A 41 -0.55 -44.36 1.70
CA THR A 41 0.07 -44.05 0.43
C THR A 41 -0.91 -43.98 -0.75
N THR A 42 -0.57 -43.17 -1.77
CA THR A 42 -0.77 -43.28 -3.25
C THR A 42 -0.92 -41.84 -3.78
N GLY A 43 -0.27 -41.33 -4.83
CA GLY A 43 0.53 -41.96 -5.87
C GLY A 43 1.36 -40.94 -6.64
N MET A 44 2.20 -41.51 -7.49
CA MET A 44 3.40 -40.98 -8.10
C MET A 44 3.13 -40.27 -9.44
N VAL A 45 4.01 -39.33 -9.76
CA VAL A 45 4.21 -38.61 -11.03
C VAL A 45 4.47 -39.60 -12.19
N PRO A 46 3.99 -39.33 -13.43
CA PRO A 46 4.26 -40.19 -14.58
C PRO A 46 5.57 -39.83 -15.29
N GLY A 47 6.42 -40.82 -15.56
CA GLY A 47 7.67 -40.61 -16.29
C GLY A 47 8.41 -41.89 -16.73
N THR A 48 8.06 -42.36 -17.93
CA THR A 48 8.91 -43.07 -18.91
C THR A 48 9.29 -44.55 -18.72
N SER A 49 9.19 -45.26 -19.86
CA SER A 49 9.90 -46.48 -20.31
C SER A 49 9.28 -47.87 -20.05
N GLY A 50 9.14 -48.65 -21.14
CA GLY A 50 9.53 -50.07 -21.14
C GLY A 50 8.45 -51.16 -21.24
N HIS A 51 7.97 -51.41 -22.47
CA HIS A 51 7.81 -52.77 -23.06
C HIS A 51 6.80 -53.80 -22.44
N PRO A 52 6.50 -54.94 -23.13
CA PRO A 52 5.13 -55.34 -23.45
C PRO A 52 4.67 -56.66 -22.79
N GLY A 53 3.36 -56.92 -22.72
CA GLY A 53 2.89 -58.28 -22.44
C GLY A 53 1.45 -58.43 -21.94
N MET A 54 0.60 -58.90 -22.85
CA MET A 54 -0.44 -59.93 -22.66
C MET A 54 -1.40 -59.95 -21.45
N ARG A 55 -2.69 -60.08 -21.82
CA ARG A 55 -3.77 -60.86 -21.17
C ARG A 55 -4.41 -60.19 -19.94
N GLY A 56 -5.71 -59.88 -19.89
CA GLY A 56 -6.85 -60.25 -20.72
C GLY A 56 -8.08 -60.18 -19.82
N GLY A 57 -8.78 -59.05 -19.84
CA GLY A 57 -10.10 -58.89 -19.25
C GLY A 57 -11.17 -59.12 -20.32
N ILE A 58 -12.17 -59.94 -20.00
CA ILE A 58 -13.39 -60.13 -20.78
C ILE A 58 -14.38 -59.03 -20.38
N PRO A 59 -14.93 -58.24 -21.31
CA PRO A 59 -16.20 -57.57 -21.12
C PRO A 59 -17.30 -58.27 -21.95
N LEU A 60 -18.41 -58.51 -21.27
CA LEU A 60 -19.66 -59.02 -21.82
C LEU A 60 -20.42 -57.87 -22.49
N ALA A 61 -20.45 -57.84 -23.82
CA ALA A 61 -21.50 -57.15 -24.59
C ALA A 61 -21.53 -57.69 -26.04
N THR A 62 -22.62 -58.34 -26.40
CA THR A 62 -23.07 -58.60 -27.78
C THR A 62 -24.57 -58.91 -27.69
N PRO A 63 -25.40 -58.56 -28.70
CA PRO A 63 -25.25 -59.14 -30.04
C PRO A 63 -25.55 -58.24 -31.25
N GLY A 64 -24.89 -58.57 -32.37
CA GLY A 64 -25.21 -58.12 -33.73
C GLY A 64 -23.97 -57.78 -34.58
N VAL A 65 -23.04 -58.70 -34.85
CA VAL A 65 -23.01 -59.72 -35.94
C VAL A 65 -22.70 -59.15 -37.36
N LEU A 66 -21.42 -59.30 -37.72
CA LEU A 66 -20.80 -59.69 -39.00
C LEU A 66 -20.68 -58.67 -40.15
N SER A 67 -19.43 -58.24 -40.44
CA SER A 67 -18.72 -58.48 -41.73
C SER A 67 -17.44 -57.63 -41.81
N ALA A 68 -16.32 -58.09 -41.26
CA ALA A 68 -15.00 -57.51 -41.54
C ALA A 68 -14.27 -58.39 -42.57
N GLN A 69 -14.09 -57.88 -43.78
CA GLN A 69 -13.29 -58.50 -44.82
C GLN A 69 -11.81 -58.33 -44.51
N ILE A 70 -11.15 -59.46 -44.29
CA ILE A 70 -9.70 -59.61 -44.14
C ILE A 70 -9.05 -59.38 -45.51
N LYS A 71 -8.17 -58.39 -45.63
CA LYS A 71 -7.35 -58.17 -46.82
C LYS A 71 -5.90 -58.55 -46.52
N VAL A 72 -5.52 -59.75 -46.96
CA VAL A 72 -4.15 -60.29 -46.92
C VAL A 72 -3.43 -59.81 -48.17
N THR A 73 -2.51 -58.86 -48.04
CA THR A 73 -1.62 -58.43 -49.12
C THR A 73 -0.18 -58.64 -48.70
N ASP A 74 0.29 -59.89 -48.78
CA ASP A 74 1.66 -60.22 -49.19
C ASP A 74 1.86 -61.74 -49.28
N ARG A 75 1.39 -62.32 -50.39
CA ARG A 75 1.95 -63.57 -50.91
C ARG A 75 2.33 -63.33 -52.38
N PRO A 76 3.59 -63.54 -52.77
CA PRO A 76 3.99 -63.51 -54.16
C PRO A 76 3.51 -64.80 -54.82
N VAL A 77 2.53 -64.69 -55.71
CA VAL A 77 2.14 -65.78 -56.63
C VAL A 77 2.41 -65.30 -58.05
N THR A 78 3.31 -66.01 -58.68
CA THR A 78 3.71 -65.87 -60.07
C THR A 78 2.61 -66.38 -61.00
N GLN A 79 2.35 -65.66 -62.09
CA GLN A 79 2.27 -66.15 -63.48
C GLN A 79 1.29 -65.32 -64.33
N GLN A 80 1.89 -64.60 -65.27
CA GLN A 80 1.48 -64.49 -66.67
C GLN A 80 -0.02 -64.29 -66.99
N GLY A 81 -0.35 -63.05 -67.34
CA GLY A 81 -1.47 -62.70 -68.22
C GLY A 81 -1.19 -61.36 -68.90
N LEU A 82 -0.96 -61.39 -70.21
CA LEU A 82 -0.66 -60.23 -71.06
C LEU A 82 -1.75 -59.14 -70.99
N SER A 83 -1.34 -57.87 -70.89
CA SER A 83 -1.84 -56.70 -71.64
C SER A 83 -1.36 -55.44 -70.91
N GLY A 84 -0.50 -54.61 -71.49
CA GLY A 84 -0.98 -53.45 -72.21
C GLY A 84 -0.01 -52.29 -72.02
N MET A 85 0.68 -51.97 -73.11
CA MET A 85 1.60 -50.85 -73.35
C MET A 85 1.22 -49.55 -72.62
N LYS A 86 2.16 -48.99 -71.83
CA LYS A 86 2.43 -47.54 -71.65
C LYS A 86 3.36 -47.30 -70.46
N THR A 87 4.64 -46.97 -70.73
CA THR A 87 5.40 -45.93 -70.03
C THR A 87 6.73 -45.69 -70.74
N GLY A 88 6.75 -44.70 -71.64
CA GLY A 88 8.00 -44.04 -71.99
C GLY A 88 8.37 -43.11 -70.83
N MET A 89 9.31 -43.55 -69.98
CA MET A 89 9.96 -42.70 -68.99
C MET A 89 10.63 -41.51 -69.69
N LYS A 90 10.13 -40.30 -69.48
CA LYS A 90 10.88 -39.06 -69.79
C LYS A 90 11.60 -38.63 -68.53
N GLY A 91 12.93 -38.61 -68.62
CA GLY A 91 13.84 -38.16 -67.56
C GLY A 91 13.66 -36.68 -67.21
N PRO A 92 14.47 -36.15 -66.28
CA PRO A 92 14.27 -34.84 -65.65
C PRO A 92 14.40 -33.73 -66.69
N GLN A 93 13.24 -33.28 -67.20
CA GLN A 93 13.15 -32.21 -68.18
C GLN A 93 13.31 -30.87 -67.46
N ARG A 94 14.08 -29.95 -68.07
CA ARG A 94 14.17 -28.54 -67.65
C ARG A 94 12.78 -28.03 -67.28
N GLN A 95 12.58 -27.59 -66.05
CA GLN A 95 11.38 -26.86 -65.66
C GLN A 95 11.37 -25.55 -66.43
N ILE A 96 10.53 -25.46 -67.45
CA ILE A 96 10.27 -24.20 -68.13
C ILE A 96 9.23 -23.48 -67.27
N LEU A 97 9.70 -22.46 -66.55
CA LEU A 97 8.87 -21.65 -65.66
C LEU A 97 8.11 -20.62 -66.49
N ASP A 98 7.13 -21.09 -67.27
CA ASP A 98 6.29 -20.21 -68.08
C ASP A 98 5.25 -19.49 -67.21
N LYS A 99 4.62 -18.43 -67.76
CA LYS A 99 3.54 -17.68 -67.09
C LYS A 99 2.47 -18.59 -66.45
N SER A 100 2.14 -19.70 -67.10
CA SER A 100 1.19 -20.70 -66.60
C SER A 100 1.65 -21.43 -65.34
N TYR A 101 2.95 -21.68 -65.19
CA TYR A 101 3.53 -22.28 -63.98
C TYR A 101 3.35 -21.34 -62.78
N TYR A 102 3.74 -20.07 -62.91
CA TYR A 102 3.59 -19.09 -61.84
C TYR A 102 2.12 -18.80 -61.52
N LEU A 103 1.21 -18.81 -62.52
CA LEU A 103 -0.23 -18.74 -62.28
C LEU A 103 -0.78 -19.95 -61.52
N GLY A 104 -0.28 -21.16 -61.81
CA GLY A 104 -0.63 -22.37 -61.07
C GLY A 104 -0.15 -22.31 -59.62
N LEU A 105 1.08 -21.84 -59.40
CA LEU A 105 1.64 -21.65 -58.06
C LEU A 105 0.87 -20.58 -57.27
N LEU A 106 0.50 -19.46 -57.91
CA LEU A 106 -0.33 -18.43 -57.29
C LEU A 106 -1.71 -18.96 -56.92
N ARG A 107 -2.36 -19.74 -57.79
CA ARG A 107 -3.65 -20.38 -57.47
C ARG A 107 -3.53 -21.38 -56.32
N SER A 108 -2.47 -22.20 -56.30
CA SER A 108 -2.18 -23.09 -55.18
C SER A 108 -2.03 -22.29 -53.89
N LYS A 109 -1.26 -21.19 -53.93
CA LYS A 109 -1.03 -20.36 -52.74
C LYS A 109 -2.27 -19.61 -52.29
N ILE A 110 -3.11 -19.15 -53.22
CA ILE A 110 -4.43 -18.58 -52.92
C ILE A 110 -5.33 -19.62 -52.26
N ASN A 111 -5.32 -20.87 -52.75
CA ASN A 111 -6.10 -21.94 -52.15
C ASN A 111 -5.59 -22.28 -50.75
N GLU A 112 -4.28 -22.41 -50.55
CA GLU A 112 -3.66 -22.59 -49.23
C GLU A 112 -4.07 -21.47 -48.27
N LEU A 113 -3.95 -20.21 -48.70
CA LEU A 113 -4.37 -19.06 -47.89
C LEU A 113 -5.87 -19.08 -47.61
N THR A 114 -6.70 -19.49 -48.56
CA THR A 114 -8.15 -19.60 -48.38
C THR A 114 -8.51 -20.70 -47.39
N THR A 115 -7.80 -21.84 -47.44
CA THR A 115 -7.98 -22.94 -46.48
C THR A 115 -7.53 -22.54 -45.09
N GLU A 116 -6.38 -21.87 -44.96
CA GLU A 116 -5.90 -21.37 -43.67
C GLU A 116 -6.81 -20.28 -43.11
N THR A 117 -7.30 -19.36 -43.96
CA THR A 117 -8.29 -18.36 -43.56
C THR A 117 -9.55 -19.04 -43.02
N SER A 118 -10.06 -20.06 -43.71
CA SER A 118 -11.24 -20.81 -43.26
C SER A 118 -11.00 -21.57 -41.95
N LYS A 119 -9.79 -22.09 -41.75
CA LYS A 119 -9.39 -22.79 -40.52
C LYS A 119 -9.31 -21.82 -39.35
N LEU A 120 -8.64 -20.68 -39.52
CA LEU A 120 -8.55 -19.64 -38.50
C LEU A 120 -9.93 -19.08 -38.11
N HIS A 121 -10.84 -18.89 -39.07
CA HIS A 121 -12.22 -18.49 -38.76
C HIS A 121 -12.94 -19.52 -37.89
N LYS A 122 -12.80 -20.83 -38.19
CA LYS A 122 -13.35 -21.90 -37.34
C LYS A 122 -12.72 -21.93 -35.95
N GLU A 123 -11.42 -21.71 -35.85
CA GLU A 123 -10.74 -21.62 -34.55
C GLU A 123 -11.26 -20.42 -33.74
N ILE A 124 -11.46 -19.25 -34.37
CA ILE A 124 -12.05 -18.07 -33.72
C ILE A 124 -13.46 -18.37 -33.21
N ASP A 125 -14.31 -19.02 -34.01
CA ASP A 125 -15.67 -19.40 -33.59
C ASP A 125 -15.65 -20.40 -32.43
N ASN A 126 -14.75 -21.38 -32.47
CA ASN A 126 -14.55 -22.34 -31.39
C ASN A 126 -14.08 -21.63 -30.10
N TYR A 127 -13.08 -20.75 -30.19
CA TYR A 127 -12.62 -19.96 -29.05
C TYR A 127 -13.74 -19.10 -28.46
N ASN A 128 -14.58 -18.49 -29.28
CA ASN A 128 -15.73 -17.70 -28.81
C ASN A 128 -16.77 -18.58 -28.08
N GLN A 129 -17.04 -19.78 -28.60
CA GLN A 129 -17.93 -20.73 -27.93
C GLN A 129 -17.33 -21.23 -26.61
N GLU A 130 -16.06 -21.63 -26.60
CA GLU A 130 -15.34 -22.05 -25.40
C GLU A 130 -15.30 -20.92 -24.37
N ASN A 131 -15.05 -19.68 -24.77
CA ASN A 131 -15.06 -18.51 -23.88
C ASN A 131 -16.44 -18.31 -23.22
N SER A 132 -17.53 -18.50 -23.96
CA SER A 132 -18.88 -18.45 -23.37
C SER A 132 -19.13 -19.58 -22.37
N VAL A 133 -18.54 -20.75 -22.60
CA VAL A 133 -18.59 -21.90 -21.71
C VAL A 133 -17.72 -21.68 -20.46
N TYR A 134 -16.54 -21.06 -20.58
CA TYR A 134 -15.68 -20.69 -19.46
C TYR A 134 -16.39 -19.75 -18.48
N LEU A 135 -17.05 -18.70 -18.96
CA LEU A 135 -17.86 -17.81 -18.11
C LEU A 135 -18.97 -18.58 -17.38
N SER A 136 -19.56 -19.59 -18.02
CA SER A 136 -20.57 -20.43 -17.39
C SER A 136 -19.97 -21.31 -16.27
N TYR A 137 -18.73 -21.77 -16.43
CA TYR A 137 -18.02 -22.53 -15.39
C TYR A 137 -17.55 -21.63 -14.26
N GLU A 138 -17.08 -20.42 -14.55
CA GLU A 138 -16.71 -19.42 -13.54
C GLU A 138 -17.90 -19.09 -12.64
N LYS A 139 -19.05 -18.75 -13.23
CA LYS A 139 -20.28 -18.49 -12.48
C LYS A 139 -20.72 -19.68 -11.64
N LYS A 140 -20.58 -20.91 -12.15
CA LYS A 140 -20.88 -22.14 -11.38
C LYS A 140 -19.89 -22.33 -10.23
N ALA A 141 -18.61 -22.06 -10.45
CA ALA A 141 -17.59 -22.16 -9.42
C ALA A 141 -17.81 -21.12 -8.31
N GLU A 142 -18.14 -19.88 -8.66
CA GLU A 142 -18.54 -18.84 -7.70
C GLU A 142 -19.79 -19.24 -6.90
N GLY A 143 -20.81 -19.78 -7.58
CA GLY A 143 -22.02 -20.29 -6.92
C GLY A 143 -21.72 -21.40 -5.92
N LEU A 144 -20.95 -22.41 -6.34
CA LEU A 144 -20.53 -23.51 -5.46
C LEU A 144 -19.64 -23.02 -4.31
N ALA A 145 -18.77 -22.03 -4.53
CA ALA A 145 -17.97 -21.43 -3.46
C ALA A 145 -18.85 -20.69 -2.43
N GLY A 146 -19.92 -20.01 -2.90
CA GLY A 146 -20.95 -19.43 -2.05
C GLY A 146 -21.66 -20.50 -1.22
N GLU A 147 -22.13 -21.58 -1.84
CA GLU A 147 -22.78 -22.70 -1.15
C GLU A 147 -21.86 -23.34 -0.09
N ILE A 148 -20.58 -23.54 -0.40
CA ILE A 148 -19.59 -24.05 0.56
C ILE A 148 -19.47 -23.10 1.76
N LYS A 149 -19.42 -21.78 1.53
CA LYS A 149 -19.34 -20.78 2.60
C LYS A 149 -20.59 -20.82 3.49
N ASP A 150 -21.77 -20.93 2.90
CA ASP A 150 -23.03 -21.01 3.63
C ASP A 150 -23.11 -22.30 4.47
N LEU A 151 -22.69 -23.44 3.89
CA LEU A 151 -22.62 -24.72 4.62
C LEU A 151 -21.58 -24.70 5.73
N GLN A 152 -20.44 -24.01 5.54
CA GLN A 152 -19.46 -23.78 6.60
C GLN A 152 -20.02 -22.91 7.72
N GLY A 153 -20.80 -21.89 7.38
CA GLY A 153 -21.53 -21.06 8.35
C GLY A 153 -22.51 -21.89 9.18
N GLN A 154 -23.37 -22.69 8.53
CA GLN A 154 -24.30 -23.58 9.22
C GLN A 154 -23.58 -24.59 10.11
N LEU A 155 -22.46 -25.15 9.66
CA LEU A 155 -21.65 -26.06 10.49
C LEU A 155 -21.09 -25.34 11.72
N ALA A 156 -20.63 -24.09 11.58
CA ALA A 156 -20.17 -23.30 12.71
C ALA A 156 -21.32 -23.02 13.71
N ASP A 157 -22.51 -22.69 13.21
CA ASP A 157 -23.70 -22.49 14.05
C ASP A 157 -24.09 -23.76 14.81
N TYR A 158 -24.08 -24.92 14.13
CA TYR A 158 -24.34 -26.21 14.78
C TYR A 158 -23.26 -26.56 15.82
N ASN A 159 -21.99 -26.31 15.53
CA ASN A 159 -20.91 -26.52 16.49
C ASN A 159 -21.07 -25.62 17.72
N MET A 160 -21.41 -24.34 17.52
CA MET A 160 -21.70 -23.41 18.62
C MET A 160 -22.89 -23.89 19.45
N LEU A 161 -23.97 -24.36 18.82
CA LEU A 161 -25.14 -24.89 19.52
C LEU A 161 -24.78 -26.13 20.34
N VAL A 162 -23.99 -27.05 19.77
CA VAL A 162 -23.50 -28.24 20.49
C VAL A 162 -22.68 -27.84 21.71
N ASP A 163 -21.77 -26.86 21.58
CA ASP A 163 -20.97 -26.37 22.70
C ASP A 163 -21.86 -25.74 23.79
N LYS A 164 -22.85 -24.92 23.40
CA LYS A 164 -23.79 -24.28 24.34
C LYS A 164 -24.70 -25.28 25.04
N LEU A 165 -25.12 -26.34 24.35
CA LEU A 165 -25.84 -27.46 24.96
C LEU A 165 -24.96 -28.21 25.95
N ASN A 166 -23.69 -28.46 25.62
CA ASN A 166 -22.74 -29.13 26.51
C ASN A 166 -22.40 -28.28 27.75
N THR A 167 -22.46 -26.94 27.66
CA THR A 167 -22.28 -26.03 28.80
C THR A 167 -23.59 -25.75 29.56
N ASN A 168 -24.72 -26.37 29.18
CA ASN A 168 -26.05 -26.08 29.74
C ASN A 168 -26.43 -24.59 29.73
N THR A 169 -26.00 -23.85 28.71
CA THR A 169 -26.39 -22.44 28.56
C THR A 169 -27.86 -22.36 28.16
N GLU A 170 -28.65 -21.61 28.92
CA GLU A 170 -30.07 -21.42 28.64
C GLU A 170 -30.28 -20.46 27.46
N MET A 171 -31.41 -20.62 26.76
CA MET A 171 -31.75 -19.76 25.62
C MET A 171 -31.85 -18.28 26.04
N GLU A 172 -32.38 -18.00 27.24
CA GLU A 172 -32.50 -16.63 27.77
C GLU A 172 -31.12 -15.97 27.99
N GLU A 173 -30.13 -16.74 28.46
CA GLU A 173 -28.76 -16.25 28.60
C GLU A 173 -28.14 -15.93 27.24
N MET A 174 -28.37 -16.78 26.24
CA MET A 174 -27.92 -16.54 24.86
C MET A 174 -28.56 -15.28 24.25
N ILE A 175 -29.86 -15.06 24.49
CA ILE A 175 -30.57 -13.86 24.02
C ILE A 175 -30.02 -12.61 24.72
N ASN A 176 -29.73 -12.69 26.01
CA ASN A 176 -29.12 -11.59 26.75
C ASN A 176 -27.71 -11.25 26.23
N ASP A 177 -26.86 -12.26 26.04
CA ASP A 177 -25.52 -12.11 25.44
C ASP A 177 -25.60 -11.47 24.05
N TYR A 178 -26.54 -11.94 23.22
CA TYR A 178 -26.80 -11.37 21.89
C TYR A 178 -27.20 -9.89 21.98
N ASN A 179 -28.12 -9.54 22.89
CA ASN A 179 -28.57 -8.15 23.04
C ASN A 179 -27.46 -7.23 23.54
N ILE A 180 -26.63 -7.69 24.48
CA ILE A 180 -25.47 -6.93 24.97
C ILE A 180 -24.47 -6.72 23.83
N LEU A 181 -24.12 -7.78 23.10
CA LEU A 181 -23.16 -7.70 22.00
C LEU A 181 -23.69 -6.83 20.85
N LYS A 182 -24.98 -6.91 20.57
CA LYS A 182 -25.64 -6.06 19.57
C LYS A 182 -25.57 -4.59 19.97
N ALA A 183 -25.94 -4.26 21.21
CA ALA A 183 -25.87 -2.88 21.70
C ALA A 183 -24.44 -2.32 21.66
N HIS A 184 -23.45 -3.15 21.98
CA HIS A 184 -22.04 -2.79 21.86
C HIS A 184 -21.65 -2.53 20.40
N ASN A 185 -21.98 -3.43 19.48
CA ASN A 185 -21.68 -3.28 18.05
C ASN A 185 -22.37 -2.05 17.44
N ASP A 186 -23.61 -1.77 17.82
CA ASP A 186 -24.35 -0.59 17.37
C ASP A 186 -23.65 0.69 17.87
N SER A 187 -23.22 0.73 19.13
CA SER A 187 -22.45 1.85 19.69
C SER A 187 -21.07 2.00 19.02
N GLU A 188 -20.38 0.90 18.70
CA GLU A 188 -19.11 0.94 17.98
C GLU A 188 -19.28 1.41 16.54
N ALA A 189 -20.36 1.00 15.86
CA ALA A 189 -20.67 1.46 14.51
C ALA A 189 -20.91 2.97 14.47
N GLU A 190 -21.68 3.52 15.42
CA GLU A 190 -21.87 4.98 15.57
C GLU A 190 -20.54 5.70 15.85
N SER A 191 -19.69 5.13 16.69
CA SER A 191 -18.35 5.68 16.96
C SER A 191 -17.47 5.69 15.71
N ILE A 192 -17.46 4.60 14.94
CA ILE A 192 -16.72 4.51 13.66
C ILE A 192 -17.22 5.54 12.66
N ASP A 193 -18.54 5.73 12.55
CA ASP A 193 -19.13 6.74 11.67
C ASP A 193 -18.73 8.16 12.10
N SER A 194 -18.72 8.44 13.41
CA SER A 194 -18.21 9.72 13.94
C SER A 194 -16.74 9.92 13.58
N ILE A 195 -15.88 8.92 13.76
CA ILE A 195 -14.47 9.00 13.39
C ILE A 195 -14.30 9.22 11.88
N PHE A 196 -15.12 8.56 11.06
CA PHE A 196 -15.08 8.69 9.61
C PHE A 196 -15.46 10.11 9.16
N THR A 197 -16.51 10.68 9.74
CA THR A 197 -16.93 12.06 9.44
C THR A 197 -15.86 13.06 9.88
N GLU A 198 -15.33 12.93 11.09
CA GLU A 198 -14.29 13.81 11.61
C GLU A 198 -12.99 13.72 10.78
N ARG A 199 -12.62 12.50 10.38
CA ARG A 199 -11.48 12.27 9.47
C ARG A 199 -11.71 12.96 8.13
N ARG A 200 -12.90 12.82 7.55
CA ARG A 200 -13.23 13.47 6.28
C ARG A 200 -13.14 14.99 6.38
N GLU A 201 -13.68 15.58 7.44
CA GLU A 201 -13.58 17.02 7.67
C GLU A 201 -12.13 17.49 7.81
N ARG A 202 -11.29 16.73 8.54
CA ARG A 202 -9.85 17.02 8.64
C ARG A 202 -9.14 16.88 7.31
N GLU A 203 -9.42 15.84 6.52
CA GLU A 203 -8.85 15.65 5.19
C GLU A 203 -9.25 16.79 4.23
N GLU A 204 -10.48 17.29 4.33
CA GLU A 204 -10.95 18.46 3.57
C GLU A 204 -10.24 19.75 4.02
N ALA A 205 -10.05 19.96 5.33
CA ALA A 205 -9.31 21.09 5.87
C ALA A 205 -7.83 21.07 5.47
N ILE A 206 -7.17 19.91 5.53
CA ILE A 206 -5.79 19.72 5.06
C ILE A 206 -5.69 20.09 3.58
N ARG A 207 -6.61 19.61 2.75
CA ARG A 207 -6.62 19.94 1.32
C ARG A 207 -6.75 21.44 1.06
N ALA A 208 -7.57 22.14 1.84
CA ALA A 208 -7.72 23.59 1.72
C ALA A 208 -6.41 24.32 2.09
N ILE A 209 -5.77 23.94 3.19
CA ILE A 209 -4.49 24.50 3.64
C ILE A 209 -3.38 24.19 2.61
N GLU A 210 -3.35 22.98 2.05
CA GLU A 210 -2.39 22.62 1.01
C GLU A 210 -2.54 23.47 -0.26
N GLU A 211 -3.77 23.81 -0.66
CA GLU A 211 -3.99 24.74 -1.78
C GLU A 211 -3.54 26.17 -1.45
N GLU A 212 -3.77 26.63 -0.23
CA GLU A 212 -3.29 27.94 0.24
C GLU A 212 -1.75 27.99 0.24
N ILE A 213 -1.09 26.97 0.80
CA ILE A 213 0.37 26.81 0.76
C ILE A 213 0.88 26.77 -0.69
N ARG A 214 0.18 26.09 -1.61
CA ARG A 214 0.53 26.09 -3.04
C ARG A 214 0.43 27.48 -3.64
N GLY A 215 -0.61 28.24 -3.28
CA GLY A 215 -0.79 29.63 -3.71
C GLY A 215 0.35 30.52 -3.22
N GLU A 216 0.65 30.49 -1.93
CA GLU A 216 1.72 31.28 -1.31
C GLU A 216 3.10 30.90 -1.87
N ARG A 217 3.38 29.61 -2.07
CA ARG A 217 4.63 29.14 -2.69
C ARG A 217 4.82 29.71 -4.09
N ARG A 218 3.76 29.84 -4.90
CA ARG A 218 3.85 30.48 -6.23
C ARG A 218 4.20 31.96 -6.10
N VAL A 219 3.57 32.69 -5.18
CA VAL A 219 3.88 34.10 -4.93
C VAL A 219 5.33 34.25 -4.44
N ALA A 220 5.78 33.40 -3.53
CA ALA A 220 7.16 33.37 -3.06
C ALA A 220 8.15 33.12 -4.20
N GLU A 221 7.86 32.16 -5.09
CA GLU A 221 8.69 31.87 -6.27
C GLU A 221 8.76 33.06 -7.24
N GLU A 222 7.65 33.75 -7.49
CA GLU A 222 7.63 34.97 -8.32
C GLU A 222 8.51 36.07 -7.70
N VAL A 223 8.45 36.24 -6.37
CA VAL A 223 9.31 37.20 -5.65
C VAL A 223 10.79 36.80 -5.76
N VAL A 224 11.11 35.51 -5.59
CA VAL A 224 12.49 34.98 -5.71
C VAL A 224 13.04 35.19 -7.12
N GLN A 225 12.23 34.99 -8.16
CA GLN A 225 12.63 35.24 -9.54
C GLN A 225 12.82 36.73 -9.86
N ALA A 226 12.10 37.62 -9.16
CA ALA A 226 12.26 39.06 -9.29
C ALA A 226 13.49 39.62 -8.51
N MET A 227 14.13 38.81 -7.66
CA MET A 227 15.29 39.25 -6.87
C MET A 227 16.58 39.36 -7.71
N PRO A 228 17.53 40.24 -7.33
CA PRO A 228 18.85 40.30 -7.95
C PRO A 228 19.66 39.01 -7.75
N ALA A 229 20.44 38.61 -8.77
CA ALA A 229 21.14 37.32 -8.85
C ALA A 229 21.94 36.94 -7.58
N GLY A 230 22.66 37.88 -6.96
CA GLY A 230 23.45 37.59 -5.76
C GLY A 230 22.64 37.31 -4.48
N LYS A 231 21.41 37.84 -4.37
CA LYS A 231 20.49 37.50 -3.27
C LYS A 231 19.75 36.20 -3.56
N GLN A 232 19.43 35.95 -4.83
CA GLN A 232 18.78 34.73 -5.30
C GLN A 232 19.67 33.49 -5.07
N GLU A 233 20.97 33.57 -5.37
CA GLU A 233 21.93 32.49 -5.12
C GLU A 233 22.03 32.15 -3.62
N ARG A 234 22.12 33.17 -2.75
CA ARG A 234 22.12 32.96 -1.30
C ARG A 234 20.82 32.33 -0.79
N TYR A 235 19.67 32.78 -1.31
CA TYR A 235 18.37 32.20 -0.98
C TYR A 235 18.33 30.72 -1.37
N PHE A 236 18.76 30.35 -2.59
CA PHE A 236 18.81 28.96 -3.00
C PHE A 236 19.73 28.11 -2.12
N THR A 237 20.95 28.58 -1.84
CA THR A 237 21.88 27.82 -0.98
C THR A 237 21.31 27.57 0.42
N MET A 238 20.66 28.58 1.02
CA MET A 238 20.03 28.44 2.33
C MET A 238 18.78 27.56 2.29
N THR A 239 18.00 27.63 1.20
CA THR A 239 16.79 26.82 1.01
C THR A 239 17.17 25.34 0.84
N THR A 240 18.18 25.03 0.04
CA THR A 240 18.66 23.65 -0.13
C THR A 240 19.19 23.07 1.18
N ALA A 241 19.98 23.83 1.95
CA ALA A 241 20.45 23.39 3.27
C ALA A 241 19.29 23.17 4.25
N ASN A 242 18.25 24.01 4.21
CA ASN A 242 17.06 23.83 5.03
C ASN A 242 16.26 22.58 4.62
N GLU A 243 16.08 22.35 3.33
CA GLU A 243 15.44 21.14 2.80
C GLU A 243 16.19 19.86 3.20
N GLU A 244 17.52 19.88 3.19
CA GLU A 244 18.35 18.76 3.66
C GLU A 244 18.13 18.49 5.16
N LEU A 245 18.13 19.53 6.00
CA LEU A 245 17.86 19.39 7.44
C LEU A 245 16.45 18.88 7.73
N LEU A 246 15.44 19.33 6.97
CA LEU A 246 14.06 18.85 7.09
C LEU A 246 13.93 17.37 6.69
N GLN A 247 14.67 16.94 5.67
CA GLN A 247 14.74 15.52 5.29
C GLN A 247 15.38 14.69 6.40
N GLU A 248 16.50 15.15 6.97
CA GLU A 248 17.15 14.48 8.09
C GLU A 248 16.22 14.38 9.31
N LEU A 249 15.50 15.44 9.64
CA LEU A 249 14.50 15.43 10.73
C LEU A 249 13.41 14.40 10.45
N THR A 250 12.90 14.32 9.22
CA THR A 250 11.87 13.34 8.84
C THR A 250 12.37 11.91 9.03
N VAL A 251 13.60 11.61 8.60
CA VAL A 251 14.22 10.28 8.77
C VAL A 251 14.39 9.95 10.26
N LEU A 252 14.89 10.89 11.07
CA LEU A 252 15.04 10.69 12.51
C LEU A 252 13.69 10.47 13.21
N GLN A 253 12.63 11.12 12.74
CA GLN A 253 11.28 10.92 13.27
C GLN A 253 10.75 9.52 12.94
N GLU A 254 10.95 9.03 11.70
CA GLU A 254 10.60 7.66 11.32
C GLU A 254 11.40 6.62 12.13
N GLU A 255 12.69 6.86 12.37
CA GLU A 255 13.52 6.01 13.23
C GLU A 255 13.01 5.98 14.67
N LEU A 256 12.61 7.14 15.21
CA LEU A 256 12.02 7.24 16.55
C LEU A 256 10.71 6.43 16.64
N ASP A 257 9.82 6.57 15.67
CA ASP A 257 8.54 5.84 15.64
C ASP A 257 8.77 4.32 15.57
N LEU A 258 9.73 3.86 14.75
CA LEU A 258 10.13 2.45 14.69
C LEU A 258 10.67 1.96 16.05
N LEU A 259 11.51 2.76 16.71
CA LEU A 259 12.03 2.42 18.05
C LEU A 259 10.92 2.36 19.10
N ILE A 260 9.93 3.25 19.02
CA ILE A 260 8.75 3.23 19.90
C ILE A 260 7.96 1.94 19.68
N THR A 261 7.61 1.58 18.44
CA THR A 261 6.87 0.33 18.17
C THR A 261 7.63 -0.90 18.65
N ARG A 262 8.96 -0.91 18.46
CA ARG A 262 9.80 -2.02 18.90
C ARG A 262 9.89 -2.11 20.41
N LYS A 263 9.88 -0.97 21.11
CA LYS A 263 9.82 -0.92 22.56
C LYS A 263 8.49 -1.48 23.06
N GLU A 264 7.37 -1.05 22.46
CA GLU A 264 6.03 -1.55 22.80
C GLU A 264 5.93 -3.08 22.61
N ASP A 265 6.49 -3.61 21.53
CA ASP A 265 6.57 -5.06 21.29
C ASP A 265 7.36 -5.79 22.39
N TYR A 266 8.52 -5.24 22.78
CA TYR A 266 9.33 -5.81 23.87
C TYR A 266 8.63 -5.72 25.24
N ASP A 267 7.95 -4.62 25.52
CA ASP A 267 7.17 -4.44 26.74
C ASP A 267 6.00 -5.44 26.80
N ALA A 268 5.32 -5.68 25.67
CA ALA A 268 4.28 -6.70 25.56
C ALA A 268 4.85 -8.12 25.79
N GLU A 269 5.97 -8.47 25.15
CA GLU A 269 6.65 -9.75 25.38
C GLU A 269 7.10 -9.94 26.84
N LEU A 270 7.59 -8.89 27.48
CA LEU A 270 7.96 -8.89 28.89
C LEU A 270 6.73 -9.08 29.77
N SER A 271 5.60 -8.43 29.46
CA SER A 271 4.36 -8.56 30.22
C SER A 271 3.84 -10.02 30.22
N HIS A 272 4.04 -10.75 29.13
CA HIS A 272 3.57 -12.13 28.97
C HIS A 272 4.48 -13.20 29.61
N SER A 273 5.75 -12.88 29.95
CA SER A 273 6.71 -13.83 30.50
C SER A 273 7.27 -13.39 31.85
N HIS A 274 6.78 -14.03 32.92
CA HIS A 274 7.24 -13.80 34.29
C HIS A 274 8.74 -14.04 34.49
N ILE A 275 9.33 -14.99 33.73
CA ILE A 275 10.77 -15.28 33.79
C ILE A 275 11.57 -14.12 33.19
N LYS A 276 11.14 -13.56 32.05
CA LYS A 276 11.83 -12.42 31.44
C LYS A 276 11.78 -11.18 32.34
N GLN A 277 10.65 -10.93 33.01
CA GLN A 277 10.53 -9.85 34.01
C GLN A 277 11.54 -10.00 35.15
N GLU A 278 11.65 -11.20 35.72
CA GLU A 278 12.58 -11.45 36.82
C GLU A 278 14.05 -11.33 36.37
N VAL A 279 14.36 -11.74 35.14
CA VAL A 279 15.68 -11.53 34.53
C VAL A 279 16.00 -10.03 34.36
N VAL A 280 15.05 -9.22 33.89
CA VAL A 280 15.23 -7.76 33.77
C VAL A 280 15.45 -7.12 35.14
N ARG A 281 14.63 -7.48 36.14
CA ARG A 281 14.77 -6.99 37.52
C ARG A 281 16.16 -7.34 38.10
N LEU A 282 16.61 -8.58 37.92
CA LEU A 282 17.94 -9.00 38.36
C LEU A 282 19.04 -8.24 37.61
N HIS A 283 18.89 -8.00 36.31
CA HIS A 283 19.83 -7.23 35.51
C HIS A 283 19.94 -5.77 35.99
N GLU A 284 18.82 -5.11 36.28
CA GLU A 284 18.80 -3.75 36.86
C GLU A 284 19.51 -3.71 38.22
N THR A 285 19.23 -4.69 39.10
CA THR A 285 19.92 -4.76 40.41
C THR A 285 21.41 -4.99 40.25
N LEU A 286 21.83 -5.76 39.25
CA LEU A 286 23.23 -6.03 38.96
C LEU A 286 23.92 -4.78 38.42
N LEU A 287 23.31 -4.04 37.48
CA LEU A 287 23.81 -2.77 36.98
C LEU A 287 23.95 -1.73 38.10
N ALA A 288 22.96 -1.62 38.99
CA ALA A 288 23.03 -0.72 40.14
C ALA A 288 24.17 -1.09 41.11
N LEU A 289 24.40 -2.38 41.35
CA LEU A 289 25.52 -2.86 42.17
C LEU A 289 26.88 -2.65 41.48
N GLN A 290 26.96 -2.81 40.16
CA GLN A 290 28.16 -2.50 39.38
C GLN A 290 28.49 -1.01 39.41
N GLY A 291 27.51 -0.13 39.22
CA GLY A 291 27.70 1.32 39.35
C GLY A 291 28.16 1.74 40.75
N LYS A 292 27.61 1.13 41.81
CA LYS A 292 28.09 1.34 43.19
C LYS A 292 29.52 0.87 43.38
N ARG A 293 29.89 -0.28 42.81
CA ARG A 293 31.27 -0.79 42.85
C ARG A 293 32.22 0.17 42.14
N GLU A 294 31.86 0.64 40.95
CA GLU A 294 32.68 1.56 40.16
C GLU A 294 32.84 2.92 40.85
N ALA A 295 31.79 3.44 41.50
CA ALA A 295 31.88 4.64 42.33
C ALA A 295 32.83 4.45 43.51
N MET A 296 32.69 3.35 44.27
CA MET A 296 33.59 3.02 45.39
C MET A 296 35.03 2.80 44.93
N GLU A 297 35.22 2.24 43.73
CA GLU A 297 36.54 2.00 43.14
C GLU A 297 37.16 3.30 42.61
N ALA A 298 36.36 4.24 42.12
CA ALA A 298 36.80 5.60 41.76
C ALA A 298 37.24 6.37 43.01
N GLU A 299 36.43 6.37 44.08
CA GLU A 299 36.76 6.99 45.37
C GLU A 299 38.00 6.37 46.03
N HIS A 300 38.26 5.07 45.80
CA HIS A 300 39.44 4.41 46.36
C HIS A 300 40.72 4.68 45.55
N LYS A 301 40.59 5.00 44.25
CA LYS A 301 41.72 5.29 43.35
C LYS A 301 42.23 6.73 43.47
N SER A 302 41.41 7.64 43.96
CA SER A 302 41.75 9.04 44.09
C SER A 302 42.30 9.36 45.50
N SER A 303 43.53 9.84 45.56
CA SER A 303 44.12 10.34 46.81
C SER A 303 43.46 11.68 47.18
N PRO A 304 43.14 11.96 48.46
CA PRO A 304 42.51 13.23 48.89
C PRO A 304 43.29 14.48 48.43
N GLN A 305 44.59 14.34 48.18
CA GLN A 305 45.45 15.41 47.66
C GLN A 305 45.24 15.64 46.15
N ASP A 306 45.10 14.56 45.37
CA ASP A 306 44.89 14.60 43.92
C ASP A 306 43.47 15.05 43.58
N GLU A 307 42.48 14.67 44.39
CA GLU A 307 41.10 15.17 44.31
C GLU A 307 41.02 16.68 44.54
N ARG A 308 41.78 17.19 45.51
CA ARG A 308 41.81 18.63 45.79
C ARG A 308 42.42 19.41 44.62
N GLU A 309 43.47 18.90 44.00
CA GLU A 309 44.12 19.55 42.86
C GLU A 309 43.25 19.48 41.60
N THR A 310 42.59 18.36 41.34
CA THR A 310 41.62 18.21 40.25
C THR A 310 40.38 19.07 40.45
N LEU A 311 39.80 19.12 41.65
CA LEU A 311 38.70 20.03 41.98
C LEU A 311 39.10 21.50 41.84
N LEU A 312 40.31 21.88 42.28
CA LEU A 312 40.81 23.24 42.08
C LEU A 312 41.00 23.58 40.60
N LYS A 313 41.43 22.61 39.80
CA LYS A 313 41.57 22.77 38.34
C LYS A 313 40.19 22.90 37.68
N GLN A 314 39.25 22.04 38.05
CA GLN A 314 37.87 22.07 37.57
C GLN A 314 37.18 23.38 37.93
N VAL A 315 37.26 23.85 39.18
CA VAL A 315 36.69 25.14 39.58
C VAL A 315 37.30 26.31 38.81
N LYS A 316 38.58 26.24 38.41
CA LYS A 316 39.19 27.28 37.55
C LYS A 316 38.68 27.21 36.12
N GLU A 317 38.60 26.01 35.54
CA GLU A 317 38.07 25.78 34.20
C GLU A 317 36.58 26.18 34.13
N ASP A 318 35.77 25.73 35.08
CA ASP A 318 34.35 26.08 35.22
C ASP A 318 34.15 27.58 35.43
N ASN A 319 34.95 28.25 36.26
CA ASN A 319 34.84 29.72 36.41
C ASN A 319 35.20 30.46 35.12
N GLN A 320 36.16 29.94 34.35
CA GLN A 320 36.52 30.51 33.05
C GLN A 320 35.40 30.28 32.02
N GLU A 321 34.76 29.12 32.04
CA GLU A 321 33.63 28.77 31.18
C GLU A 321 32.37 29.55 31.56
N ILE A 322 32.06 29.68 32.85
CA ILE A 322 30.98 30.55 33.34
C ILE A 322 31.21 31.98 32.87
N ALA A 323 32.43 32.51 33.00
CA ALA A 323 32.75 33.85 32.53
C ALA A 323 32.64 34.00 31.00
N SER A 324 32.87 32.93 30.23
CA SER A 324 32.68 32.96 28.77
C SER A 324 31.20 32.88 28.39
N MET A 325 30.44 32.01 29.06
CA MET A 325 29.00 31.86 28.91
C MET A 325 28.26 33.13 29.31
N ASP A 326 28.65 33.81 30.40
CA ASP A 326 28.05 35.08 30.83
C ASP A 326 28.25 36.18 29.78
N ARG A 327 29.41 36.21 29.10
CA ARG A 327 29.64 37.14 27.98
C ARG A 327 28.72 36.82 26.81
N GLN A 328 28.58 35.55 26.45
CA GLN A 328 27.67 35.12 25.39
C GLN A 328 26.20 35.41 25.73
N LEU A 329 25.79 35.18 26.98
CA LEU A 329 24.45 35.52 27.46
C LEU A 329 24.19 37.02 27.38
N THR A 330 25.18 37.85 27.71
CA THR A 330 25.07 39.31 27.59
C THR A 330 24.93 39.72 26.13
N GLU A 331 25.74 39.16 25.23
CA GLU A 331 25.68 39.41 23.78
C GLU A 331 24.33 38.97 23.18
N ILE A 332 23.79 37.82 23.62
CA ILE A 332 22.46 37.33 23.19
C ILE A 332 21.35 38.24 23.72
N ARG A 333 21.44 38.71 24.97
CA ARG A 333 20.46 39.67 25.53
C ARG A 333 20.47 40.98 24.76
N GLU A 334 21.64 41.53 24.44
CA GLU A 334 21.77 42.74 23.61
C GLU A 334 21.16 42.53 22.22
N ARG A 335 21.41 41.37 21.57
CA ARG A 335 20.77 41.03 20.29
C ARG A 335 19.26 40.89 20.42
N MET A 336 18.75 40.30 21.50
CA MET A 336 17.32 40.16 21.75
C MET A 336 16.67 41.53 21.92
N GLU A 337 17.29 42.46 22.65
CA GLU A 337 16.82 43.84 22.77
C GLU A 337 16.82 44.55 21.41
N GLN A 338 17.87 44.40 20.61
CA GLN A 338 17.93 44.96 19.24
C GLN A 338 16.83 44.43 18.33
N ILE A 339 16.59 43.11 18.33
CA ILE A 339 15.54 42.48 17.51
C ILE A 339 14.16 42.90 18.02
N THR A 340 13.96 42.98 19.34
CA THR A 340 12.67 43.43 19.93
C THR A 340 12.37 44.87 19.52
N GLU A 341 13.36 45.76 19.52
CA GLU A 341 13.20 47.13 19.05
C GLU A 341 12.94 47.19 17.54
N GLN A 342 13.57 46.33 16.73
CA GLN A 342 13.25 46.21 15.30
C GLN A 342 11.81 45.73 15.06
N ILE A 343 11.33 44.76 15.83
CA ILE A 343 9.94 44.31 15.75
C ILE A 343 9.00 45.46 16.11
N ARG A 344 9.27 46.18 17.20
CA ARG A 344 8.48 47.33 17.63
C ARG A 344 8.43 48.43 16.57
N GLN A 345 9.55 48.70 15.90
CA GLN A 345 9.61 49.63 14.77
C GLN A 345 8.80 49.14 13.57
N LEU A 346 8.91 47.85 13.21
CA LEU A 346 8.13 47.27 12.12
C LEU A 346 6.62 47.22 12.43
N GLU A 347 6.24 47.00 13.68
CA GLU A 347 4.85 47.08 14.14
C GLU A 347 4.31 48.51 14.03
N GLN A 348 5.10 49.50 14.45
CA GLN A 348 4.73 50.91 14.29
C GLN A 348 4.60 51.31 12.81
N ASP A 349 5.56 50.90 11.96
CA ASP A 349 5.52 51.13 10.51
C ASP A 349 4.31 50.43 9.87
N SER A 350 3.95 49.24 10.35
CA SER A 350 2.76 48.49 9.92
C SER A 350 1.45 49.18 10.34
N GLU A 351 1.37 49.68 11.58
CA GLU A 351 0.23 50.45 12.07
C GLU A 351 0.06 51.77 11.29
N GLU A 352 1.16 52.46 10.96
CA GLU A 352 1.14 53.65 10.11
C GLU A 352 0.67 53.33 8.68
N ALA A 353 1.14 52.21 8.10
CA ALA A 353 0.71 51.74 6.79
C ALA A 353 -0.78 51.32 6.77
N GLN A 354 -1.25 50.61 7.79
CA GLN A 354 -2.66 50.23 7.94
C GLN A 354 -3.55 51.47 8.16
N GLY A 355 -3.12 52.40 9.02
CA GLY A 355 -3.79 53.67 9.24
C GLY A 355 -3.96 54.44 7.93
N ASN A 356 -2.88 54.60 7.15
CA ASN A 356 -2.93 55.26 5.85
C ASN A 356 -3.85 54.56 4.85
N THR A 357 -3.89 53.23 4.84
CA THR A 357 -4.77 52.46 3.93
C THR A 357 -6.24 52.60 4.33
N VAL A 358 -6.54 52.62 5.63
CA VAL A 358 -7.89 52.87 6.17
C VAL A 358 -8.34 54.30 5.86
N TRP A 359 -7.46 55.30 6.02
CA TRP A 359 -7.75 56.69 5.64
C TRP A 359 -7.99 56.84 4.14
N GLN A 360 -7.20 56.18 3.28
CA GLN A 360 -7.43 56.18 1.83
C GLN A 360 -8.75 55.51 1.46
N SER A 361 -9.09 54.38 2.10
CA SER A 361 -10.36 53.67 1.86
C SER A 361 -11.57 54.51 2.31
N THR A 362 -11.53 55.12 3.50
CA THR A 362 -12.61 56.01 3.97
C THR A 362 -12.73 57.28 3.12
N LEU A 363 -11.61 57.86 2.67
CA LEU A 363 -11.63 58.99 1.73
C LEU A 363 -12.25 58.59 0.39
N PHE A 364 -11.92 57.41 -0.14
CA PHE A 364 -12.48 56.89 -1.38
C PHE A 364 -13.99 56.61 -1.27
N ILE A 365 -14.44 56.03 -0.16
CA ILE A 365 -15.85 55.80 0.15
C ILE A 365 -16.60 57.13 0.27
N SER A 366 -16.02 58.12 0.96
CA SER A 366 -16.62 59.45 1.12
C SER A 366 -16.74 60.18 -0.22
N LEU A 367 -15.69 60.16 -1.06
CA LEU A 367 -15.69 60.73 -2.40
C LEU A 367 -16.72 60.06 -3.33
N SER A 368 -16.86 58.73 -3.27
CA SER A 368 -17.85 58.01 -4.07
C SER A 368 -19.30 58.23 -3.59
N LYS A 369 -19.51 58.44 -2.27
CA LYS A 369 -20.81 58.86 -1.72
C LYS A 369 -21.18 60.29 -2.14
N CYS A 370 -20.22 61.22 -2.14
CA CYS A 370 -20.40 62.57 -2.67
C CYS A 370 -20.68 62.59 -4.18
N ARG A 371 -20.14 61.64 -4.96
CA ARG A 371 -20.43 61.53 -6.40
C ARG A 371 -21.83 60.98 -6.71
N THR A 372 -22.37 60.11 -5.86
CA THR A 372 -23.68 59.46 -6.07
C THR A 372 -24.87 60.27 -5.54
N LEU A 373 -24.66 61.14 -4.55
CA LEU A 373 -25.65 62.08 -4.03
C LEU A 373 -26.27 63.00 -5.10
N PRO A 374 -25.51 63.70 -5.97
CA PRO A 374 -26.07 64.55 -7.01
C PRO A 374 -26.80 63.75 -8.10
N GLN A 375 -26.36 62.52 -8.41
CA GLN A 375 -27.07 61.64 -9.36
C GLN A 375 -28.43 61.19 -8.81
N LYS A 376 -28.52 60.84 -7.52
CA LYS A 376 -29.78 60.48 -6.88
C LYS A 376 -30.74 61.67 -6.79
N PHE A 377 -30.23 62.88 -6.50
CA PHE A 377 -31.02 64.11 -6.54
C PHE A 377 -31.56 64.39 -7.95
N HIS A 378 -30.75 64.21 -8.98
CA HIS A 378 -31.15 64.42 -10.37
C HIS A 378 -32.23 63.42 -10.85
N VAL A 379 -32.20 62.18 -10.36
CA VAL A 379 -33.24 61.17 -10.63
C VAL A 379 -34.54 61.46 -9.87
N LEU A 380 -34.46 61.95 -8.63
CA LEU A 380 -35.62 62.38 -7.83
C LEU A 380 -36.29 63.62 -8.43
N LEU A 381 -35.53 64.60 -8.92
CA LEU A 381 -36.05 65.75 -9.66
C LEU A 381 -36.72 65.32 -10.99
N LYS A 382 -36.14 64.36 -11.72
CA LYS A 382 -36.78 63.79 -12.92
C LYS A 382 -38.09 63.07 -12.61
N LYS A 383 -38.18 62.28 -11.52
CA LYS A 383 -39.42 61.61 -11.14
C LYS A 383 -40.53 62.59 -10.73
N ARG A 384 -40.17 63.71 -10.09
CA ARG A 384 -41.12 64.75 -9.66
C ARG A 384 -41.66 65.61 -10.80
N CYS A 385 -40.90 65.76 -11.90
CA CYS A 385 -41.38 66.46 -13.11
C CYS A 385 -42.31 65.63 -14.01
N TYR A 386 -42.39 64.30 -13.84
CA TYR A 386 -43.28 63.43 -14.63
C TYR A 386 -44.64 63.15 -13.93
N THR A 387 -44.89 63.76 -12.77
CA THR A 387 -46.13 63.56 -11.96
C THR A 387 -46.97 64.84 -11.80
N LEU A 388 -46.73 65.86 -12.62
CA LEU A 388 -47.52 67.09 -12.70
C LEU A 388 -48.24 67.22 -14.04
#